data_AF-A0A9X7WZX2-F1
#
_entry.id   AF-A0A9X7WZX2-F1
#
_cell.length_a   1.000
_cell.length_b   1.000
_cell.length_c   1.000
_cell.angle_alpha   90.00
_cell.angle_beta   90.00
_cell.angle_gamma   90.00
#
_symmetry.space_group_name_H-M   'P 1'
#
loop_
_entity.id
_entity.type
_entity.pdbx_description
1 polymer ?
#
loop_
_entity_poly.entity_id
_entity_poly.type
_entity_poly.pdbx_seq_one_letter_code
_entity_poly.pdbx_strand_id
1 'polypeptide(L)'
;MSDGPHRSLPMLQRWRDVAERAAKSIFSAEDVREAVTHALRKDAQGLPVEAVREVLGAGSQGYLFAEDRLAEIEALRSGCRGSALGNAFIDCAIEAACDGLFGDAACRTALTNALEQHTRDHFRGVEEHYLREASARSACFVRDRLDATRSGFAFSALASDLASPGAGRKPASRLPRHTGLDEGPPL
;
A
#
# COMPACT_ATOMS: atom_id res chain seq x y z
N MET A 1 16.32 14.82 -23.80
CA MET A 1 15.68 13.62 -23.21
C MET A 1 14.75 14.12 -22.13
N SER A 2 13.43 14.09 -22.37
CA SER A 2 12.46 14.48 -21.35
C SER A 2 12.27 13.29 -20.42
N ASP A 3 12.54 13.45 -19.12
CA ASP A 3 12.42 12.40 -18.11
C ASP A 3 10.96 11.95 -17.87
N GLY A 4 10.01 12.37 -18.70
CA GLY A 4 8.62 11.93 -18.67
C GLY A 4 7.79 12.57 -17.53
N PRO A 5 6.46 12.51 -17.63
CA PRO A 5 5.54 13.15 -16.69
C PRO A 5 5.60 12.57 -15.27
N HIS A 6 6.22 11.41 -15.05
CA HIS A 6 6.36 10.85 -13.70
C HIS A 6 7.30 11.67 -12.80
N ARG A 7 8.22 12.47 -13.36
CA ARG A 7 9.18 13.26 -12.57
C ARG A 7 8.48 14.38 -11.78
N SER A 8 7.43 14.98 -12.34
CA SER A 8 6.63 16.07 -11.77
C SER A 8 5.49 15.62 -10.86
N LEU A 9 5.28 14.31 -10.67
CA LEU A 9 4.22 13.78 -9.82
C LEU A 9 4.38 14.28 -8.37
N PRO A 10 3.35 14.91 -7.77
CA PRO A 10 3.39 15.38 -6.39
C PRO A 10 3.15 14.23 -5.40
N MET A 11 4.03 13.23 -5.42
CA MET A 11 3.95 12.06 -4.52
C MET A 11 5.34 11.61 -4.06
N LEU A 12 5.36 10.74 -3.06
CA LEU A 12 6.58 10.22 -2.48
C LEU A 12 7.40 9.43 -3.52
N GLN A 13 8.73 9.47 -3.43
CA GLN A 13 9.63 8.88 -4.43
C GLN A 13 9.26 7.45 -4.80
N ARG A 14 8.98 6.60 -3.80
CA ARG A 14 8.59 5.19 -4.00
C ARG A 14 7.36 5.02 -4.90
N TRP A 15 6.39 5.93 -4.84
CA TRP A 15 5.21 5.90 -5.70
C TRP A 15 5.46 6.51 -7.07
N ARG A 16 6.41 7.46 -7.18
CA ARG A 16 6.93 7.91 -8.48
C ARG A 16 7.65 6.78 -9.22
N ASP A 17 8.40 5.94 -8.51
CA ASP A 17 9.07 4.78 -9.09
C ASP A 17 8.05 3.76 -9.63
N VAL A 18 6.93 3.55 -8.93
CA VAL A 18 5.80 2.75 -9.43
C VAL A 18 5.23 3.36 -10.71
N ALA A 19 4.98 4.67 -10.72
CA ALA A 19 4.44 5.37 -11.88
C ALA A 19 5.39 5.31 -13.09
N GLU A 20 6.69 5.47 -12.88
CA GLU A 20 7.71 5.33 -13.92
C GLU A 20 7.68 3.94 -14.55
N ARG A 21 7.69 2.89 -13.71
CA ARG A 21 7.68 1.50 -14.17
C ARG A 21 6.37 1.14 -14.88
N ALA A 22 5.25 1.70 -14.43
CA ALA A 22 3.97 1.53 -15.10
C ALA A 22 3.93 2.24 -16.47
N ALA A 23 4.63 3.36 -16.62
CA ALA A 23 4.61 4.19 -17.84
C ALA A 23 5.54 3.73 -18.96
N LYS A 24 6.51 2.85 -18.68
CA LYS A 24 7.47 2.38 -19.68
C LYS A 24 7.27 0.89 -19.96
N SER A 25 7.10 0.54 -21.23
CA SER A 25 6.88 -0.85 -21.68
C SER A 25 8.07 -1.78 -21.45
N ILE A 26 9.27 -1.23 -21.22
CA ILE A 26 10.49 -1.99 -20.89
C ILE A 26 10.37 -2.75 -19.56
N PHE A 27 9.51 -2.29 -18.66
CA PHE A 27 9.26 -2.97 -17.39
C PHE A 27 8.15 -4.00 -17.58
N SER A 28 8.34 -5.18 -16.98
CA SER A 28 7.34 -6.22 -16.93
C SER A 28 6.23 -5.88 -15.92
N ALA A 29 5.14 -6.65 -15.92
CA ALA A 29 4.12 -6.55 -14.87
C ALA A 29 4.70 -6.92 -13.48
N GLU A 30 5.70 -7.81 -13.43
CA GLU A 30 6.38 -8.17 -12.19
C GLU A 30 7.16 -6.99 -11.62
N ASP A 31 7.88 -6.25 -12.46
CA ASP A 31 8.65 -5.08 -12.05
C ASP A 31 7.77 -4.01 -11.41
N VAL A 32 6.54 -3.84 -11.92
CA VAL A 32 5.55 -2.91 -11.36
C VAL A 32 5.02 -3.45 -10.03
N ARG A 33 4.69 -4.75 -9.94
CA ARG A 33 4.22 -5.40 -8.71
C ARG A 33 5.26 -5.31 -7.58
N GLU A 34 6.52 -5.51 -7.91
CA GLU A 34 7.62 -5.39 -6.95
C GLU A 34 7.74 -3.96 -6.42
N ALA A 35 7.64 -2.96 -7.29
CA ALA A 35 7.65 -1.56 -6.89
C ALA A 35 6.46 -1.20 -5.97
N VAL A 36 5.26 -1.71 -6.28
CA VAL A 36 4.08 -1.55 -5.41
C VAL A 36 4.31 -2.20 -4.06
N THR A 37 4.82 -3.42 -4.03
CA THR A 37 5.13 -4.14 -2.78
C THR A 37 6.14 -3.37 -1.94
N HIS A 38 7.20 -2.84 -2.56
CA HIS A 38 8.18 -2.01 -1.87
C HIS A 38 7.56 -0.73 -1.31
N ALA A 39 6.73 -0.04 -2.11
CA ALA A 39 6.08 1.20 -1.69
C ALA A 39 5.16 0.97 -0.47
N LEU A 40 4.31 -0.06 -0.53
CA LEU A 40 3.40 -0.43 0.55
C LEU A 40 4.15 -0.85 1.82
N ARG A 41 5.23 -1.64 1.71
CA ARG A 41 6.05 -2.02 2.87
C ARG A 41 6.69 -0.82 3.55
N LYS A 42 7.08 0.19 2.77
CA LYS A 42 7.60 1.46 3.31
C LYS A 42 6.51 2.29 3.98
N ASP A 43 5.31 2.35 3.39
CA ASP A 43 4.16 3.04 3.98
C ASP A 43 3.65 2.37 5.25
N ALA A 44 3.78 1.04 5.32
CA ALA A 44 3.37 0.25 6.47
C ALA A 44 4.31 0.38 7.68
N GLN A 45 5.45 1.07 7.53
CA GLN A 45 6.37 1.29 8.65
C GLN A 45 5.72 2.21 9.70
N GLY A 46 5.66 1.72 10.95
CA GLY A 46 5.08 2.47 12.05
C GLY A 46 3.56 2.34 12.19
N LEU A 47 2.91 1.46 11.40
CA LEU A 47 1.49 1.15 11.63
C LEU A 47 1.27 0.52 13.02
N PRO A 48 0.18 0.88 13.72
CA PRO A 48 -0.15 0.37 15.05
C PRO A 48 -0.79 -1.04 14.98
N VAL A 49 -0.20 -1.96 14.21
CA VAL A 49 -0.81 -3.27 13.91
C VAL A 49 -1.05 -4.11 15.17
N GLU A 50 -0.07 -4.13 16.08
CA GLU A 50 -0.19 -4.87 17.34
C GLU A 50 -1.24 -4.25 18.27
N ALA A 51 -1.24 -2.92 18.42
CA ALA A 51 -2.23 -2.23 19.25
C ALA A 51 -3.66 -2.43 18.72
N VAL A 52 -3.87 -2.32 17.40
CA VAL A 52 -5.18 -2.60 16.79
C VAL A 52 -5.57 -4.08 16.97
N ARG A 53 -4.62 -5.01 16.85
CA ARG A 53 -4.87 -6.43 17.13
C ARG A 53 -5.32 -6.67 18.57
N GLU A 54 -4.66 -6.04 19.54
CA GLU A 54 -4.99 -6.19 20.95
C GLU A 54 -6.43 -5.73 21.23
N VAL A 55 -6.79 -4.54 20.74
CA VAL A 55 -8.14 -3.97 20.90
C VAL A 55 -9.21 -4.85 20.23
N LEU A 56 -8.95 -5.35 19.01
CA LEU A 56 -9.86 -6.27 18.30
C LEU A 56 -9.90 -7.67 18.95
N GLY A 57 -8.83 -8.08 19.62
CA GLY A 57 -8.64 -9.40 20.23
C GLY A 57 -9.17 -9.53 21.65
N ALA A 58 -9.42 -8.43 22.36
CA ALA A 58 -9.93 -8.43 23.73
C ALA A 58 -11.34 -9.07 23.91
N GLY A 59 -12.00 -9.44 22.80
CA GLY A 59 -13.28 -10.14 22.81
C GLY A 59 -14.42 -9.30 23.41
N SER A 60 -15.60 -9.91 23.58
CA SER A 60 -16.78 -9.26 24.19
C SER A 60 -16.65 -9.06 25.70
N GLN A 61 -15.63 -9.65 26.35
CA GLN A 61 -15.38 -9.47 27.79
C GLN A 61 -14.44 -8.31 28.09
N GLY A 62 -13.66 -7.84 27.11
CA GLY A 62 -12.75 -6.70 27.28
C GLY A 62 -13.44 -5.34 27.29
N TYR A 63 -14.66 -5.25 26.75
CA TYR A 63 -15.43 -4.00 26.64
C TYR A 63 -16.88 -4.21 27.05
N LEU A 64 -17.41 -3.29 27.87
CA LEU A 64 -18.80 -3.32 28.31
C LEU A 64 -19.74 -2.81 27.20
N PHE A 65 -19.28 -1.85 26.39
CA PHE A 65 -19.99 -1.26 25.25
C PHE A 65 -19.14 -1.30 23.99
N ALA A 66 -19.78 -1.41 22.82
CA ALA A 66 -19.06 -1.45 21.54
C ALA A 66 -18.36 -0.11 21.25
N GLU A 67 -18.98 0.98 21.68
CA GLU A 67 -18.53 2.36 21.53
C GLU A 67 -17.17 2.59 22.21
N ASP A 68 -16.94 1.98 23.38
CA ASP A 68 -15.67 2.09 24.10
C ASP A 68 -14.51 1.51 23.27
N ARG A 69 -14.77 0.38 22.60
CA ARG A 69 -13.78 -0.23 21.71
C ARG A 69 -13.50 0.64 20.50
N LEU A 70 -14.55 1.15 19.85
CA LEU A 70 -14.38 2.01 18.69
C LEU A 70 -13.60 3.29 19.05
N ALA A 71 -13.86 3.87 20.22
CA ALA A 71 -13.13 5.00 20.74
C ALA A 71 -11.65 4.67 21.00
N GLU A 72 -11.34 3.47 21.49
CA GLU A 72 -9.95 3.03 21.69
C GLU A 72 -9.21 2.81 20.36
N ILE A 73 -9.86 2.20 19.35
CA ILE A 73 -9.29 2.09 18.00
C ILE A 73 -9.04 3.50 17.43
N GLU A 74 -9.99 4.42 17.56
CA GLU A 74 -9.88 5.80 17.07
C GLU A 74 -8.75 6.56 17.78
N ALA A 75 -8.52 6.33 19.08
CA ALA A 75 -7.45 6.96 19.84
C ALA A 75 -6.04 6.63 19.28
N LEU A 76 -5.87 5.44 18.69
CA LEU A 76 -4.62 5.02 18.04
C LEU A 76 -4.28 5.88 16.80
N ARG A 77 -5.24 6.59 16.21
CA ARG A 77 -5.01 7.49 15.08
C ARG A 77 -3.98 8.58 15.40
N SER A 78 -3.88 8.99 16.65
CA SER A 78 -2.88 9.97 17.12
C SER A 78 -1.43 9.54 16.83
N GLY A 79 -1.14 8.23 16.79
CA GLY A 79 0.16 7.67 16.43
C GLY A 79 0.41 7.60 14.91
N CYS A 80 -0.60 7.81 14.08
CA CYS A 80 -0.55 7.71 12.63
C CYS A 80 -0.37 9.06 11.91
N ARG A 81 0.05 10.12 12.62
CA ARG A 81 0.15 11.48 12.05
C ARG A 81 1.00 11.50 10.78
N GLY A 82 0.42 12.01 9.69
CA GLY A 82 1.09 12.08 8.38
C GLY A 82 1.15 10.76 7.60
N SER A 83 0.58 9.67 8.11
CA SER A 83 0.46 8.39 7.39
C SER A 83 -0.95 8.21 6.84
N ALA A 84 -1.11 8.36 5.52
CA ALA A 84 -2.39 8.11 4.87
C ALA A 84 -2.83 6.64 5.04
N LEU A 85 -1.89 5.69 4.89
CA LEU A 85 -2.15 4.27 5.13
C LEU A 85 -2.51 3.99 6.59
N GLY A 86 -1.88 4.69 7.54
CA GLY A 86 -2.22 4.57 8.96
C GLY A 86 -3.66 4.98 9.26
N ASN A 87 -4.09 6.13 8.74
CA ASN A 87 -5.48 6.57 8.89
C ASN A 87 -6.46 5.58 8.24
N ALA A 88 -6.19 5.15 7.01
CA ALA A 88 -7.02 4.16 6.32
C ALA A 88 -7.10 2.83 7.08
N PHE A 89 -6.01 2.40 7.72
CA PHE A 89 -6.00 1.20 8.55
C PHE A 89 -6.88 1.34 9.81
N ILE A 90 -6.86 2.50 10.47
CA ILE A 90 -7.76 2.78 11.60
C ILE A 90 -9.22 2.79 11.13
N ASP A 91 -9.52 3.47 10.00
CA ASP A 91 -10.87 3.51 9.42
C ASP A 91 -11.39 2.09 9.13
N CYS A 92 -10.58 1.27 8.45
CA CYS A 92 -10.93 -0.11 8.13
C CYS A 92 -11.06 -1.01 9.38
N ALA A 93 -10.33 -0.71 10.46
CA ALA A 93 -10.43 -1.46 11.72
C ALA A 93 -11.73 -1.12 12.47
N ILE A 94 -12.15 0.15 12.44
CA ILE A 94 -13.44 0.59 12.95
C ILE A 94 -14.57 -0.07 12.15
N GLU A 95 -14.50 -0.05 10.81
CA GLU A 95 -15.48 -0.73 9.95
C GLU A 95 -15.57 -2.23 10.26
N ALA A 96 -14.44 -2.92 10.37
CA ALA A 96 -14.43 -4.35 10.71
C ALA A 96 -15.08 -4.62 12.08
N ALA A 97 -14.84 -3.76 13.08
CA ALA A 97 -15.46 -3.88 14.39
C ALA A 97 -16.98 -3.61 14.35
N CYS A 98 -17.43 -2.63 13.56
CA CYS A 98 -18.85 -2.34 13.32
C CYS A 98 -19.55 -3.52 12.62
N ASP A 99 -18.86 -4.20 11.71
CA ASP A 99 -19.35 -5.40 11.02
C ASP A 99 -19.34 -6.67 11.90
N GLY A 100 -18.93 -6.54 13.17
CA GLY A 100 -18.88 -7.64 14.14
C GLY A 100 -17.70 -8.60 13.92
N LEU A 101 -16.68 -8.19 13.17
CA LEU A 101 -15.44 -8.96 13.01
C LEU A 101 -14.50 -8.68 14.18
N PHE A 102 -13.95 -9.75 14.77
CA PHE A 102 -13.03 -9.65 15.91
C PHE A 102 -11.76 -10.49 15.74
N GLY A 103 -10.79 -10.19 16.60
CA GLY A 103 -9.51 -10.87 16.69
C GLY A 103 -8.60 -10.68 15.47
N ASP A 104 -7.68 -11.62 15.31
CA ASP A 104 -6.66 -11.61 14.27
C ASP A 104 -7.21 -11.53 12.85
N ALA A 105 -8.37 -12.15 12.60
CA ALA A 105 -9.02 -12.12 11.30
C ALA A 105 -9.52 -10.71 10.95
N ALA A 106 -10.06 -9.98 11.92
CA ALA A 106 -10.49 -8.60 11.74
C ALA A 106 -9.30 -7.68 11.45
N CYS A 107 -8.21 -7.81 12.22
CA CYS A 107 -7.00 -7.03 11.99
C CYS A 107 -6.40 -7.26 10.59
N ARG A 108 -6.32 -8.52 10.13
CA ARG A 108 -5.86 -8.84 8.77
C ARG A 108 -6.79 -8.30 7.69
N THR A 109 -8.11 -8.35 7.91
CA THR A 109 -9.11 -7.83 6.97
C THR A 109 -8.98 -6.31 6.86
N ALA A 110 -8.92 -5.61 7.99
CA ALA A 110 -8.72 -4.17 8.03
C ALA A 110 -7.44 -3.74 7.31
N LEU A 111 -6.33 -4.45 7.56
CA LEU A 111 -5.06 -4.16 6.90
C LEU A 111 -5.10 -4.44 5.40
N THR A 112 -5.79 -5.50 4.97
CA THR A 112 -5.98 -5.84 3.55
C THR A 112 -6.75 -4.71 2.84
N ASN A 113 -7.87 -4.28 3.41
CA ASN A 113 -8.71 -3.23 2.85
C ASN A 113 -7.96 -1.89 2.77
N ALA A 114 -7.22 -1.53 3.82
CA ALA A 114 -6.44 -0.30 3.86
C ALA A 114 -5.32 -0.29 2.81
N LEU A 115 -4.59 -1.40 2.64
CA LEU A 115 -3.56 -1.52 1.60
C LEU A 115 -4.15 -1.39 0.20
N GLU A 116 -5.31 -2.01 -0.03
CA GLU A 116 -5.98 -1.95 -1.32
C GLU A 116 -6.49 -0.54 -1.63
N GLN A 117 -7.17 0.11 -0.68
CA GLN A 117 -7.65 1.49 -0.82
C GLN A 117 -6.49 2.45 -1.07
N HIS A 118 -5.46 2.38 -0.23
CA HIS A 118 -4.27 3.23 -0.35
C HIS A 118 -3.57 3.06 -1.72
N THR A 119 -3.54 1.83 -2.25
CA THR A 119 -3.01 1.57 -3.60
C THR A 119 -3.89 2.20 -4.68
N ARG A 120 -5.22 2.05 -4.58
CA ARG A 120 -6.17 2.65 -5.53
C ARG A 120 -6.02 4.18 -5.57
N ASP A 121 -5.89 4.82 -4.41
CA ASP A 121 -5.75 6.27 -4.31
C ASP A 121 -4.47 6.77 -5.00
N HIS A 122 -3.34 6.08 -4.80
CA HIS A 122 -2.09 6.41 -5.47
C HIS A 122 -2.17 6.19 -6.99
N PHE A 123 -2.79 5.09 -7.42
CA PHE A 123 -2.94 4.80 -8.85
C PHE A 123 -3.82 5.83 -9.54
N ARG A 124 -4.90 6.24 -8.87
CA ARG A 124 -5.76 7.33 -9.35
C ARG A 124 -4.98 8.64 -9.46
N GLY A 125 -4.17 8.98 -8.46
CA GLY A 125 -3.30 10.17 -8.51
C GLY A 125 -2.32 10.16 -9.69
N VAL A 126 -1.76 8.99 -10.04
CA VAL A 126 -0.91 8.83 -11.23
C VAL A 126 -1.72 9.05 -12.51
N GLU A 127 -2.86 8.38 -12.67
CA GLU A 127 -3.73 8.53 -13.85
C GLU A 127 -4.11 9.99 -14.08
N GLU A 128 -4.61 10.67 -13.05
CA GLU A 128 -5.04 12.06 -13.14
C GLU A 128 -3.90 13.01 -13.51
N HIS A 129 -2.68 12.76 -13.02
CA HIS A 129 -1.52 13.55 -13.40
C HIS A 129 -1.18 13.35 -14.88
N TYR A 130 -1.20 12.11 -15.38
CA TYR A 130 -0.96 11.83 -16.79
C TYR A 130 -2.04 12.43 -17.71
N LEU A 131 -3.28 12.51 -17.24
CA LEU A 131 -4.35 13.21 -17.95
C LEU A 131 -4.10 14.73 -18.04
N ARG A 132 -3.46 15.34 -17.02
CA ARG A 132 -3.16 16.78 -16.99
C ARG A 132 -1.89 17.14 -17.78
N GLU A 133 -0.81 16.37 -17.59
CA GLU A 133 0.54 16.74 -18.06
C GLU A 133 0.98 16.01 -19.34
N ALA A 134 0.19 15.04 -19.82
CA ALA A 134 0.54 14.24 -21.00
C ALA A 134 -0.66 14.05 -21.94
N SER A 135 -0.76 12.88 -22.58
CA SER A 135 -1.85 12.57 -23.51
C SER A 135 -2.83 11.57 -22.90
N ALA A 136 -4.09 11.62 -23.34
CA ALA A 136 -5.10 10.62 -22.96
C ALA A 136 -4.65 9.18 -23.26
N ARG A 137 -3.89 8.97 -24.34
CA ARG A 137 -3.30 7.67 -24.68
C ARG A 137 -2.30 7.21 -23.63
N SER A 138 -1.40 8.10 -23.19
CA SER A 138 -0.42 7.79 -22.15
C SER A 138 -1.10 7.51 -20.80
N ALA A 139 -2.13 8.28 -20.45
CA ALA A 139 -2.91 8.04 -19.25
C ALA A 139 -3.62 6.67 -19.27
N CYS A 140 -4.29 6.33 -20.39
CA CYS A 140 -4.92 5.01 -20.55
C CYS A 140 -3.89 3.88 -20.43
N PHE A 141 -2.75 4.00 -21.10
CA PHE A 141 -1.69 2.99 -21.05
C PHE A 141 -1.19 2.73 -19.62
N VAL A 142 -0.93 3.81 -18.86
CA VAL A 142 -0.50 3.70 -17.46
C VAL A 142 -1.60 3.09 -16.59
N ARG A 143 -2.84 3.58 -16.73
CA ARG A 143 -3.99 3.07 -15.98
C ARG A 143 -4.16 1.57 -16.20
N ASP A 144 -4.19 1.11 -17.45
CA ASP A 144 -4.43 -0.30 -17.77
C ASP A 144 -3.35 -1.21 -17.16
N ARG A 145 -2.10 -0.75 -17.11
CA ARG A 145 -0.99 -1.48 -16.48
C ARG A 145 -1.08 -1.48 -14.95
N LEU A 146 -1.46 -0.36 -14.35
CA LEU A 146 -1.69 -0.25 -12.90
C LEU A 146 -2.87 -1.12 -12.48
N ASP A 147 -4.00 -1.08 -13.19
CA ASP A 147 -5.17 -1.91 -12.90
C ASP A 147 -4.91 -3.41 -13.09
N ALA A 148 -4.17 -3.79 -14.13
CA ALA A 148 -3.72 -5.18 -14.29
C ALA A 148 -2.84 -5.62 -13.10
N THR A 149 -1.96 -4.75 -12.63
CA THR A 149 -1.11 -5.02 -11.45
C THR A 149 -1.96 -5.19 -10.19
N ARG A 150 -2.91 -4.28 -9.94
CA ARG A 150 -3.80 -4.32 -8.77
C ARG A 150 -4.68 -5.56 -8.76
N SER A 151 -5.27 -5.91 -9.91
CA SER A 151 -6.19 -7.05 -10.04
C SER A 151 -5.52 -8.39 -9.74
N GLY A 152 -4.21 -8.51 -9.99
CA GLY A 152 -3.41 -9.68 -9.64
C GLY A 152 -2.62 -9.56 -8.33
N PHE A 153 -2.79 -8.50 -7.55
CA PHE A 153 -1.99 -8.26 -6.34
C PHE A 153 -2.54 -9.02 -5.13
N ALA A 154 -1.70 -9.80 -4.46
CA ALA A 154 -2.07 -10.56 -3.27
C ALA A 154 -2.02 -9.70 -1.99
N PHE A 155 -2.95 -8.76 -1.85
CA PHE A 155 -3.02 -7.85 -0.69
C PHE A 155 -3.13 -8.59 0.64
N SER A 156 -3.94 -9.66 0.69
CA SER A 156 -4.13 -10.48 1.88
C SER A 156 -2.84 -11.19 2.33
N ALA A 157 -1.99 -11.60 1.39
CA ALA A 157 -0.68 -12.19 1.69
C ALA A 157 0.27 -11.15 2.27
N LEU A 158 0.30 -9.94 1.71
CA LEU A 158 1.09 -8.83 2.26
C LEU A 158 0.59 -8.42 3.66
N ALA A 159 -0.72 -8.32 3.85
CA ALA A 159 -1.33 -8.03 5.15
C ALA A 159 -0.98 -9.10 6.19
N SER A 160 -1.00 -10.39 5.80
CA SER A 160 -0.61 -11.49 6.70
C SER A 160 0.87 -11.42 7.10
N ASP A 161 1.76 -11.09 6.17
CA ASP A 161 3.19 -10.91 6.48
C ASP A 161 3.41 -9.67 7.37
N LEU A 162 2.71 -8.55 7.13
CA LEU A 162 2.79 -7.35 7.95
C LEU A 162 2.20 -7.53 9.35
N ALA A 163 1.16 -8.37 9.47
CA ALA A 163 0.56 -8.77 10.73
C ALA A 163 1.42 -9.80 11.48
N SER A 164 2.40 -10.44 10.86
CA SER A 164 3.19 -11.45 11.57
C SER A 164 4.07 -10.79 12.65
N PRO A 165 4.12 -11.34 13.88
CA PRO A 165 4.95 -10.81 14.96
C PRO A 165 6.41 -10.66 14.50
N GLY A 166 6.98 -9.46 14.68
CA GLY A 166 8.35 -9.16 14.26
C GLY A 166 8.54 -8.78 12.78
N ALA A 167 7.47 -8.58 12.01
CA ALA A 167 7.53 -8.08 10.63
C ALA A 167 8.34 -6.77 10.50
N GLY A 168 8.29 -5.91 11.52
CA GLY A 168 9.06 -4.66 11.59
C GLY A 168 10.59 -4.83 11.65
N ARG A 169 11.10 -6.06 11.85
CA ARG A 169 12.55 -6.35 11.86
C ARG A 169 13.13 -6.78 10.51
N LYS A 170 12.31 -7.07 9.50
CA LYS A 170 12.84 -7.39 8.17
C LYS A 170 13.41 -6.11 7.54
N PRO A 171 14.71 -6.04 7.23
CA PRO A 171 15.27 -4.85 6.59
C PRO A 171 14.54 -4.63 5.27
N ALA A 172 14.06 -3.41 5.05
CA ALA A 172 13.44 -3.06 3.78
C ALA A 172 14.48 -3.28 2.66
N SER A 173 14.29 -4.31 1.83
CA SER A 173 15.16 -4.52 0.69
C SER A 173 15.03 -3.32 -0.24
N ARG A 174 16.16 -2.88 -0.79
CA ARG A 174 16.15 -1.91 -1.90
C ARG A 174 15.45 -2.59 -3.07
N LEU A 175 14.64 -1.82 -3.81
CA LEU A 175 14.12 -2.28 -5.10
C LEU A 175 15.29 -2.80 -5.95
N PRO A 176 15.27 -4.07 -6.38
CA PRO A 176 16.27 -4.60 -7.28
C PRO A 176 16.34 -3.75 -8.54
N ARG A 177 17.59 -3.40 -8.90
CA ARG A 177 17.91 -2.88 -10.21
C ARG A 177 18.25 -4.10 -11.07
N HIS A 178 17.35 -4.49 -11.98
CA HIS A 178 17.66 -5.47 -13.00
C HIS A 178 18.59 -4.81 -14.04
N THR A 179 19.91 -4.85 -13.83
CA THR A 179 20.93 -4.25 -14.71
C THR A 179 21.28 -5.13 -15.92
N GLY A 180 20.37 -5.98 -16.38
CA GLY A 180 20.63 -7.02 -17.39
C GLY A 180 20.86 -6.53 -18.83
N LEU A 181 21.37 -5.32 -19.05
CA LEU A 181 21.58 -4.75 -20.40
C LEU A 181 23.01 -4.28 -20.68
N ASP A 182 24.00 -4.57 -19.81
CA ASP A 182 25.38 -4.09 -19.97
C ASP A 182 26.44 -5.20 -20.15
N GLU A 183 26.03 -6.44 -20.44
CA GLU A 183 26.98 -7.46 -20.92
C GLU A 183 27.11 -7.34 -22.44
N GLY A 184 27.94 -6.38 -22.87
CA GLY A 184 28.42 -6.32 -24.25
C GLY A 184 29.11 -7.62 -24.68
N PRO A 185 29.13 -7.95 -25.99
CA PRO A 185 29.69 -9.22 -26.46
C PRO A 185 31.17 -9.35 -26.07
N PRO A 186 31.63 -10.56 -25.68
CA PRO A 186 33.04 -10.79 -25.38
C PRO A 186 33.88 -10.59 -26.65
N LEU A 187 34.94 -9.80 -26.53
CA LEU A 187 35.99 -9.63 -27.55
C LEU A 187 36.78 -10.91 -27.75
#